data_AF-A0A5C4JC24-F1
#
_entry.id   AF-A0A5C4JC24-F1
#
_cell.length_a   1.000
_cell.length_b   1.000
_cell.length_c   1.000
_cell.angle_alpha   90.00
_cell.angle_beta   90.00
_cell.angle_gamma   90.00
#
_symmetry.space_group_name_H-M   'P 1'
#
loop_
_entity.id
_entity.type
_entity.pdbx_description
1 polymer ?
#
loop_
_entity_poly.entity_id
_entity_poly.type
_entity_poly.pdbx_seq_one_letter_code
_entity_poly.pdbx_strand_id
1 'polypeptide(L)'
;MTRPESYAQRVRARPYGPRELASDGVAAWFHGPFAVLTLTHGETALTVRADLDVPSLGTDLLQLFTAAENAEVAYLPRPERLVGEQVSGDDIPVVVRWFAVRPVKQGASLTLGTADLVVSVTLSTRAAGRFAAEVRRWTSAEQLIKRPHRQA
;
A
#
# COMPACT_ATOMS: atom_id res chain seq x y z
N MET A 1 18.16 31.21 20.26
CA MET A 1 17.86 30.92 18.83
C MET A 1 18.13 29.45 18.59
N THR A 2 17.11 28.62 18.76
CA THR A 2 17.18 27.15 18.63
C THR A 2 17.27 26.79 17.15
N ARG A 3 18.32 26.05 16.77
CA ARG A 3 18.51 25.57 15.39
C ARG A 3 17.26 24.77 14.95
N PRO A 4 16.81 24.88 13.70
CA PRO A 4 15.74 24.07 13.17
C PRO A 4 16.28 22.66 12.87
N GLU A 5 16.57 21.91 13.93
CA GLU A 5 16.76 20.46 13.85
C GLU A 5 15.43 19.86 13.39
N SER A 6 15.49 19.40 12.14
CA SER A 6 14.47 19.55 11.13
C SER A 6 13.13 18.85 11.44
N TYR A 7 12.03 19.46 11.02
CA TYR A 7 10.73 18.79 10.89
C TYR A 7 10.84 17.39 10.27
N ALA A 8 11.73 17.22 9.29
CA ALA A 8 12.04 15.92 8.67
C ALA A 8 12.64 14.89 9.63
N GLN A 9 13.55 15.28 10.54
CA GLN A 9 14.05 14.40 11.60
C GLN A 9 12.95 14.03 12.60
N ARG A 10 12.11 14.99 13.00
CA ARG A 10 10.97 14.73 13.90
C ARG A 10 9.93 13.80 13.27
N VAL A 11 9.71 13.91 11.97
CA VAL A 11 8.79 13.07 11.20
C VAL A 11 9.40 11.66 11.03
N ARG A 12 10.69 11.53 10.69
CA ARG A 12 11.41 10.24 10.61
C ARG A 12 11.56 9.52 11.96
N ALA A 13 11.61 10.26 13.08
CA ALA A 13 11.73 9.71 14.43
C ALA A 13 10.39 9.26 15.03
N ARG A 14 9.24 9.53 14.38
CA ARG A 14 7.96 8.93 14.80
C ARG A 14 7.98 7.43 14.46
N PRO A 15 7.30 6.58 15.25
CA PRO A 15 7.05 5.19 14.87
C PRO A 15 6.41 5.02 13.46
N TYR A 16 5.79 6.11 12.97
CA TYR A 16 5.06 6.30 11.71
C TYR A 16 5.72 7.32 10.76
N GLY A 17 7.04 7.51 10.88
CA GLY A 17 7.75 8.32 9.89
C GLY A 17 7.54 7.78 8.48
N PRO A 18 7.55 8.65 7.46
CA PRO A 18 7.35 8.26 6.08
C PRO A 18 8.36 7.18 5.74
N ARG A 19 7.85 5.99 5.41
CA ARG A 19 8.67 4.83 5.10
C ARG A 19 8.39 4.41 3.68
N GLU A 20 9.46 4.31 2.92
CA GLU A 20 9.43 3.86 1.54
C GLU A 20 9.92 2.41 1.46
N LEU A 21 9.15 1.57 0.79
CA LEU A 21 9.57 0.25 0.33
C LEU A 21 9.45 0.21 -1.18
N ALA A 22 10.53 -0.15 -1.86
CA ALA A 22 10.52 -0.35 -3.31
C ALA A 22 11.14 -1.71 -3.65
N SER A 23 10.44 -2.51 -4.46
CA SER A 23 10.93 -3.81 -4.95
C SER A 23 10.11 -4.25 -6.16
N ASP A 24 10.79 -4.82 -7.15
CA ASP A 24 10.17 -5.55 -8.27
C ASP A 24 9.06 -4.78 -9.01
N GLY A 25 9.23 -3.47 -9.20
CA GLY A 25 8.24 -2.61 -9.86
C GLY A 25 7.08 -2.17 -8.97
N VAL A 26 7.10 -2.50 -7.67
CA VAL A 26 6.17 -1.98 -6.65
C VAL A 26 6.91 -0.99 -5.76
N ALA A 27 6.37 0.20 -5.59
CA ALA A 27 6.77 1.15 -4.56
C ALA A 27 5.60 1.39 -3.59
N ALA A 28 5.88 1.46 -2.29
CA ALA A 28 4.93 1.83 -1.27
C ALA A 28 5.51 2.91 -0.37
N TRP A 29 4.73 3.97 -0.17
CA TRP A 29 5.04 5.03 0.77
C TRP A 29 3.99 5.07 1.88
N PHE A 30 4.42 4.76 3.10
CA PHE A 30 3.56 4.71 4.27
C PHE A 30 3.69 6.00 5.08
N HIS A 31 2.59 6.74 5.27
CA HIS A 31 2.60 7.99 6.02
C HIS A 31 1.27 8.19 6.79
N GLY A 32 1.36 8.38 8.12
CA GLY A 32 0.15 8.45 8.95
C GLY A 32 -0.74 7.21 8.73
N PRO A 33 -2.05 7.39 8.46
CA PRO A 33 -2.97 6.28 8.20
C PRO A 33 -2.98 5.83 6.74
N PHE A 34 -2.11 6.36 5.89
CA PHE A 34 -2.17 6.10 4.45
C PHE A 34 -1.00 5.25 3.97
N ALA A 35 -1.27 4.41 2.97
CA ALA A 35 -0.26 3.82 2.10
C ALA A 35 -0.49 4.27 0.66
N VAL A 36 0.51 4.88 0.05
CA VAL A 36 0.52 5.19 -1.39
C VAL A 36 1.29 4.08 -2.09
N LEU A 37 0.65 3.36 -3.02
CA LEU A 37 1.20 2.24 -3.76
C LEU A 37 1.33 2.61 -5.22
N THR A 38 2.51 2.44 -5.80
CA THR A 38 2.75 2.62 -7.23
C THR A 38 3.21 1.30 -7.82
N LEU A 39 2.51 0.84 -8.86
CA LEU A 39 2.94 -0.27 -9.70
C LEU A 39 3.49 0.31 -11.01
N THR A 40 4.69 -0.11 -11.39
CA THR A 40 5.39 0.35 -12.59
C THR A 40 5.80 -0.83 -13.45
N HIS A 41 5.35 -0.83 -14.70
CA HIS A 41 5.75 -1.80 -15.73
C HIS A 41 6.19 -1.06 -17.00
N GLY A 42 7.50 -1.06 -17.26
CA GLY A 42 8.07 -0.27 -18.36
C GLY A 42 7.84 1.23 -18.14
N GLU A 43 7.26 1.91 -19.14
CA GLU A 43 6.91 3.34 -19.09
C GLU A 43 5.53 3.61 -18.46
N THR A 44 4.78 2.55 -18.13
CA THR A 44 3.44 2.67 -17.56
C THR A 44 3.49 2.52 -16.04
N ALA A 45 2.84 3.45 -15.34
CA ALA A 45 2.67 3.36 -13.89
C ALA A 45 1.22 3.66 -13.48
N LEU A 46 0.77 3.02 -12.40
CA LEU A 46 -0.47 3.38 -11.72
C LEU A 46 -0.19 3.56 -10.23
N THR A 47 -0.58 4.72 -9.70
CA THR A 47 -0.45 5.06 -8.29
C THR A 47 -1.83 5.09 -7.63
N VAL A 48 -1.94 4.47 -6.47
CA VAL A 48 -3.18 4.44 -5.68
C VAL A 48 -2.87 4.73 -4.22
N ARG A 49 -3.76 5.45 -3.56
CA ARG A 49 -3.73 5.69 -2.12
C ARG A 49 -4.76 4.82 -1.42
N ALA A 50 -4.31 4.13 -0.39
CA ALA A 50 -5.12 3.35 0.52
C ALA A 50 -5.18 4.04 1.89
N ASP A 51 -6.39 4.19 2.41
CA ASP A 51 -6.63 4.60 3.79
C ASP A 51 -6.69 3.35 4.68
N LEU A 52 -5.62 3.14 5.45
CA LEU A 52 -5.45 1.98 6.33
C LEU A 52 -6.30 2.10 7.61
N ASP A 53 -6.77 3.30 7.95
CA ASP A 53 -7.65 3.57 9.10
C ASP A 53 -9.07 3.04 8.87
N VAL A 54 -9.45 2.84 7.59
CA VAL A 54 -10.73 2.23 7.21
C VAL A 54 -10.70 0.75 7.62
N PRO A 55 -11.58 0.27 8.52
CA PRO A 55 -11.47 -1.03 9.22
C PRO A 55 -11.39 -2.30 8.36
N SER A 56 -11.46 -2.20 7.04
CA SER A 56 -11.33 -3.33 6.11
C SER A 56 -10.18 -3.17 5.12
N LEU A 57 -9.86 -1.95 4.67
CA LEU A 57 -8.90 -1.79 3.56
C LEU A 57 -7.47 -2.17 3.95
N GLY A 58 -7.03 -1.84 5.17
CA GLY A 58 -5.73 -2.27 5.67
C GLY A 58 -5.62 -3.79 5.82
N THR A 59 -6.68 -4.45 6.28
CA THR A 59 -6.75 -5.91 6.39
C THR A 59 -6.80 -6.58 5.02
N ASP A 60 -7.58 -6.04 4.09
CA ASP A 60 -7.71 -6.55 2.73
C ASP A 60 -6.37 -6.45 1.98
N LEU A 61 -5.64 -5.34 2.13
CA LEU A 61 -4.29 -5.19 1.59
C LEU A 61 -3.29 -6.15 2.23
N LEU A 62 -3.35 -6.32 3.56
CA LEU A 62 -2.52 -7.29 4.26
C LEU A 62 -2.76 -8.71 3.72
N GLN A 63 -4.02 -9.10 3.56
CA GLN A 63 -4.39 -10.40 3.00
C GLN A 63 -3.88 -10.55 1.57
N LEU A 64 -4.00 -9.51 0.74
CA LEU A 64 -3.52 -9.50 -0.64
C LEU A 64 -2.00 -9.75 -0.72
N PHE A 65 -1.20 -9.02 0.07
CA PHE A 65 0.26 -9.22 0.08
C PHE A 65 0.68 -10.53 0.74
N THR A 66 -0.08 -11.02 1.72
CA THR A 66 0.16 -12.36 2.32
C THR A 66 -0.11 -13.47 1.30
N ALA A 67 -1.17 -13.35 0.50
CA ALA A 67 -1.42 -14.29 -0.60
C ALA A 67 -0.30 -14.24 -1.65
N ALA A 68 0.22 -13.05 -1.97
CA ALA A 68 1.37 -12.91 -2.86
C ALA A 68 2.65 -13.57 -2.29
N GLU A 69 2.89 -13.44 -0.98
CA GLU A 69 3.97 -14.12 -0.28
C GLU A 69 3.84 -15.65 -0.38
N ASN A 70 2.63 -16.16 -0.22
CA ASN A 70 2.32 -17.59 -0.25
C ASN A 70 2.14 -18.16 -1.67
N ALA A 71 2.31 -17.34 -2.71
CA ALA A 71 2.01 -17.71 -4.09
C ALA A 71 0.58 -18.27 -4.25
N GLU A 72 -0.41 -17.57 -3.69
CA GLU A 72 -1.84 -17.86 -3.77
C GLU A 72 -2.57 -16.85 -4.66
N VAL A 73 -3.77 -17.23 -5.11
CA VAL A 73 -4.66 -16.30 -5.83
C VAL A 73 -5.45 -15.48 -4.81
N ALA A 74 -5.46 -14.16 -4.96
CA ALA A 74 -6.28 -13.28 -4.15
C ALA A 74 -6.77 -12.08 -4.94
N TYR A 75 -7.89 -11.52 -4.51
CA TYR A 75 -8.50 -10.32 -5.05
C TYR A 75 -8.82 -9.37 -3.91
N LEU A 76 -8.55 -8.09 -4.11
CA LEU A 76 -9.01 -7.07 -3.19
C LEU A 76 -10.55 -6.98 -3.30
N PRO A 77 -11.33 -7.20 -2.24
CA PRO A 77 -12.79 -7.33 -2.35
C PRO A 77 -13.50 -6.05 -2.81
N ARG A 78 -12.97 -4.89 -2.44
CA ARG A 78 -13.54 -3.57 -2.72
C ARG A 78 -12.48 -2.63 -3.29
N PRO A 79 -11.99 -2.91 -4.52
CA PRO A 79 -10.90 -2.15 -5.12
C PRO A 79 -11.26 -0.68 -5.32
N GLU A 80 -12.55 -0.36 -5.44
CA GLU A 80 -13.05 1.01 -5.59
C GLU A 80 -12.80 1.91 -4.36
N ARG A 81 -12.36 1.33 -3.23
CA ARG A 81 -11.95 2.08 -2.03
C ARG A 81 -10.53 2.63 -2.12
N LEU A 82 -9.74 2.17 -3.09
CA LEU A 82 -8.46 2.76 -3.40
C LEU A 82 -8.67 4.04 -4.21
N VAL A 83 -7.99 5.11 -3.82
CA VAL A 83 -8.05 6.39 -4.55
C VAL A 83 -6.93 6.40 -5.57
N GLY A 84 -7.24 6.33 -6.86
CA GLY A 84 -6.24 6.50 -7.91
C GLY A 84 -5.67 7.91 -7.91
N GLU A 85 -4.34 8.04 -7.93
CA GLU A 85 -3.69 9.34 -8.15
C GLU A 85 -3.63 9.62 -9.65
N GLN A 86 -4.12 10.78 -10.04
CA GLN A 86 -4.13 11.23 -11.43
C GLN A 86 -2.78 11.80 -11.84
N VAL A 87 -2.41 11.60 -13.11
CA VAL A 87 -1.46 12.50 -13.77
C VAL A 87 -2.20 13.81 -14.01
N SER A 88 -1.69 14.92 -13.48
CA SER A 88 -2.33 16.24 -13.54
C SER A 88 -2.84 16.56 -14.96
N GLY A 89 -4.17 16.64 -15.15
CA GLY A 89 -4.75 16.99 -16.46
C GLY A 89 -6.24 16.69 -16.65
N ASP A 90 -6.78 15.66 -16.01
CA ASP A 90 -8.17 15.22 -16.22
C ASP A 90 -9.05 15.34 -14.97
N ASP A 91 -10.21 16.00 -15.08
CA ASP A 91 -11.18 16.18 -13.98
C ASP A 91 -11.98 14.89 -13.64
N ILE A 92 -11.69 13.76 -14.27
CA ILE A 92 -12.45 12.51 -14.11
C ILE A 92 -11.82 11.61 -13.04
N PRO A 93 -12.50 11.30 -11.92
CA PRO A 93 -11.96 10.46 -10.86
C PRO A 93 -11.46 9.11 -11.38
N VAL A 94 -10.22 8.75 -11.03
CA VAL A 94 -9.65 7.44 -11.38
C VAL A 94 -10.22 6.38 -10.44
N VAL A 95 -11.16 5.59 -10.96
CA VAL A 95 -11.76 4.48 -10.23
C VAL A 95 -10.95 3.21 -10.47
N VAL A 96 -10.33 2.70 -9.39
CA VAL A 96 -9.68 1.40 -9.41
C VAL A 96 -10.75 0.31 -9.47
N ARG A 97 -10.70 -0.52 -10.51
CA ARG A 97 -11.71 -1.56 -10.78
C ARG A 97 -11.26 -2.94 -10.32
N TRP A 98 -9.96 -3.19 -10.25
CA TRP A 98 -9.44 -4.43 -9.70
C TRP A 98 -8.04 -4.24 -9.13
N PHE A 99 -7.75 -4.98 -8.07
CA PHE A 99 -6.41 -5.23 -7.58
C PHE A 99 -6.32 -6.70 -7.19
N ALA A 100 -5.47 -7.46 -7.86
CA ALA A 100 -5.42 -8.91 -7.76
C ALA A 100 -3.99 -9.45 -7.75
N VAL A 101 -3.85 -10.65 -7.21
CA VAL A 101 -2.61 -11.41 -7.15
C VAL A 101 -2.85 -12.76 -7.82
N ARG A 102 -1.92 -13.17 -8.69
CA ARG A 102 -1.91 -14.50 -9.31
C ARG A 102 -0.52 -15.14 -9.19
N PRO A 103 -0.40 -16.43 -8.86
CA PRO A 103 0.89 -17.10 -8.77
C PRO A 103 1.59 -17.18 -10.14
N VAL A 104 2.91 -17.01 -10.16
CA VAL A 104 3.76 -17.18 -11.34
C VAL A 104 5.05 -17.91 -10.96
N LYS A 105 5.84 -18.36 -11.94
CA LYS A 105 7.04 -19.19 -11.70
C LYS A 105 8.08 -18.58 -10.74
N GLN A 106 8.12 -17.25 -10.61
CA GLN A 106 9.12 -16.53 -9.81
C GLN A 106 8.51 -15.75 -8.62
N GLY A 107 7.25 -15.99 -8.27
CA GLY A 107 6.56 -15.28 -7.20
C GLY A 107 5.09 -15.10 -7.53
N ALA A 108 4.60 -13.87 -7.47
CA ALA A 108 3.23 -13.54 -7.82
C ALA A 108 3.15 -12.32 -8.75
N SER A 109 2.23 -12.37 -9.70
CA SER A 109 1.85 -11.22 -10.51
C SER A 109 0.81 -10.40 -9.75
N LEU A 110 1.16 -9.16 -9.41
CA LEU A 110 0.25 -8.16 -8.88
C LEU A 110 -0.30 -7.38 -10.05
N THR A 111 -1.62 -7.35 -10.20
CA THR A 111 -2.31 -6.65 -11.28
C THR A 111 -3.27 -5.62 -10.70
N LEU A 112 -3.08 -4.37 -11.07
CA LEU A 112 -3.89 -3.24 -10.66
C LEU A 112 -4.46 -2.57 -11.92
N GLY A 113 -5.74 -2.24 -11.93
CA GLY A 113 -6.33 -1.62 -13.11
C GLY A 113 -7.56 -0.77 -12.86
N THR A 114 -7.80 0.09 -13.83
CA THR A 114 -8.89 1.05 -13.96
C THR A 114 -9.74 0.68 -15.18
N ALA A 115 -10.63 1.56 -15.64
CA ALA A 115 -11.34 1.33 -16.90
C ALA A 115 -10.39 1.33 -18.11
N ASP A 116 -9.36 2.16 -18.07
CA ASP A 116 -8.57 2.54 -19.25
C ASP A 116 -7.13 2.01 -19.18
N LEU A 117 -6.68 1.58 -17.99
CA LEU A 117 -5.30 1.18 -17.76
C LEU A 117 -5.20 -0.06 -16.88
N VAL A 118 -4.26 -0.94 -17.24
CA VAL A 118 -3.93 -2.15 -16.49
C VAL A 118 -2.43 -2.22 -16.34
N VAL A 119 -1.95 -2.36 -15.10
CA VAL A 119 -0.53 -2.55 -14.81
C VAL A 119 -0.35 -3.86 -14.07
N SER A 120 0.53 -4.71 -14.58
CA SER A 120 0.89 -5.98 -13.99
C SER A 120 2.39 -6.04 -13.72
N VAL A 121 2.78 -6.34 -12.49
CA VAL A 121 4.18 -6.48 -12.07
C VAL A 121 4.40 -7.83 -11.42
N THR A 122 5.58 -8.41 -11.62
CA THR A 122 5.97 -9.65 -10.94
C THR A 122 6.69 -9.30 -9.66
N LEU A 123 6.11 -9.67 -8.53
CA LEU A 123 6.68 -9.47 -7.20
C LEU A 123 7.22 -10.80 -6.68
N SER A 124 8.48 -10.81 -6.23
CA SER A 124 9.05 -11.98 -5.56
C SER A 124 8.34 -12.25 -4.24
N THR A 125 8.25 -13.52 -3.82
CA THR A 125 7.63 -13.90 -2.52
C THR A 125 8.29 -13.17 -1.35
N ARG A 126 9.61 -13.03 -1.37
CA ARG A 126 10.38 -12.27 -0.37
C ARG A 126 9.99 -10.79 -0.34
N ALA A 127 9.79 -10.16 -1.49
CA ALA A 127 9.32 -8.78 -1.55
C ALA A 127 7.89 -8.65 -1.05
N ALA A 128 7.00 -9.56 -1.47
CA ALA A 128 5.62 -9.62 -0.99
C ALA A 128 5.53 -9.72 0.54
N GLY A 129 6.33 -10.60 1.16
CA GLY A 129 6.40 -10.71 2.62
C GLY A 129 6.89 -9.43 3.31
N ARG A 130 7.82 -8.68 2.69
CA ARG A 130 8.22 -7.35 3.20
C ARG A 130 7.08 -6.34 3.16
N PHE A 131 6.29 -6.31 2.08
CA PHE A 131 5.10 -5.44 2.00
C PHE A 131 4.03 -5.87 3.00
N ALA A 132 3.74 -7.16 3.12
CA ALA A 132 2.78 -7.69 4.10
C ALA A 132 3.18 -7.34 5.54
N ALA A 133 4.45 -7.50 5.89
CA ALA A 133 4.97 -7.14 7.21
C ALA A 133 4.81 -5.64 7.49
N GLU A 134 5.03 -4.79 6.48
CA GLU A 134 4.89 -3.35 6.64
C GLU A 134 3.41 -2.93 6.81
N VAL A 135 2.50 -3.46 5.99
CA VAL A 135 1.06 -3.21 6.15
C VAL A 135 0.58 -3.69 7.52
N ARG A 136 1.03 -4.85 7.99
CA ARG A 136 0.72 -5.37 9.33
C ARG A 136 1.20 -4.42 10.42
N ARG A 137 2.43 -3.92 10.31
CA ARG A 137 3.01 -2.98 11.27
C ARG A 137 2.17 -1.71 11.36
N TRP A 138 1.73 -1.15 10.23
CA TRP A 138 0.91 0.07 10.23
C TRP A 138 -0.50 -0.17 10.79
N THR A 139 -1.16 -1.25 10.38
CA THR A 139 -2.53 -1.57 10.82
C THR A 139 -2.60 -1.93 12.31
N SER A 140 -1.56 -2.57 12.87
CA SER A 140 -1.51 -2.92 14.29
C SER A 140 -1.16 -1.74 15.19
N ALA A 141 -0.35 -0.80 14.70
CA ALA A 141 0.10 0.34 15.49
C ALA A 141 -1.04 1.35 15.75
N GLU A 142 -2.03 1.46 14.85
CA GLU A 142 -3.25 2.25 15.08
C GLU A 142 -4.20 1.64 16.13
N GLN A 143 -4.30 0.30 16.19
CA GLN A 143 -5.14 -0.37 17.19
C GLN A 143 -4.67 -0.10 18.63
N LEU A 144 -3.38 0.17 18.82
CA LEU A 144 -2.80 0.54 20.11
C LEU A 144 -3.19 1.96 20.54
N ILE A 145 -3.45 2.88 19.61
CA ILE A 145 -3.84 4.27 19.90
C ILE A 145 -5.34 4.39 20.18
N LYS A 146 -6.17 3.55 19.54
CA LYS A 146 -7.63 3.55 19.71
C LYS A 146 -8.13 2.81 20.97
N ARG A 147 -7.26 2.22 21.79
CA ARG A 147 -7.65 1.70 23.12
C ARG A 147 -7.76 2.88 24.09
N PRO A 148 -8.97 3.32 24.51
CA PRO A 148 -9.05 4.16 25.69
C PRO A 148 -8.48 3.35 26.85
N HIS A 149 -7.65 3.97 27.67
CA HIS A 149 -7.33 3.48 28.99
C HIS A 149 -8.65 3.14 29.71
N ARG A 150 -9.07 1.87 29.68
CA ARG A 150 -9.97 1.34 30.70
C ARG A 150 -9.11 1.19 31.94
N GLN A 151 -9.02 2.27 32.71
CA GLN A 151 -8.79 2.17 34.14
C GLN A 151 -10.12 1.70 34.75
N ALA A 152 -10.10 0.53 35.35
CA ALA A 152 -11.01 0.12 36.42
C ALA A 152 -10.12 -0.49 37.51
#